data_AF-X0TP75-F1
#
_entry.id   AF-X0TP75-F1
#
_cell.length_a   1.000
_cell.length_b   1.000
_cell.length_c   1.000
_cell.angle_alpha   90.00
_cell.angle_beta   90.00
_cell.angle_gamma   90.00
#
_symmetry.space_group_name_H-M   'P 1'
#
loop_
_entity.id
_entity.type
_entity.pdbx_description
1 polymer ?
#
loop_
_entity_poly.entity_id
_entity_poly.type
_entity_poly.pdbx_seq_one_letter_code
_entity_poly.pdbx_strand_id
1 'polypeptide(L)'
;MSTKYVASSAEIVASTANRLIRIIDSENPEIVFSKLLRNYFVEIGFSTAYPNFGNLNIGSVHPFIILLFADVLGEAHDLNVFPSITIADSSQQESNLTLARDISYLVLTGADVQVLKNYRDRGKMFISDVGMTALETATADGGTIVGQQVIATDLHTFDFNIWSANKDITSLIFDMVDSFLTSEIGSLHNSGLDVQSKGGRRTGDVNLEFGKILYGA
;
A
#
# COMPACT_ATOMS: atom_id res chain seq x y z
N MET A 1 16.22 23.62 -55.27
CA MET A 1 15.44 24.21 -54.17
C MET A 1 15.66 23.34 -52.94
N SER A 2 16.39 23.84 -51.94
CA SER A 2 16.66 23.15 -50.67
C SER A 2 15.88 23.85 -49.58
N THR A 3 14.96 23.12 -48.96
CA THR A 3 14.14 23.61 -47.84
C THR A 3 15.02 23.67 -46.60
N LYS A 4 15.39 24.88 -46.16
CA LYS A 4 16.01 25.10 -44.85
C LYS A 4 14.94 24.96 -43.77
N TYR A 5 15.00 23.88 -43.00
CA TYR A 5 14.27 23.81 -41.73
C TYR A 5 15.03 24.65 -40.70
N VAL A 6 14.43 25.76 -40.30
CA VAL A 6 14.85 26.50 -39.11
C VAL A 6 14.14 25.85 -37.93
N ALA A 7 14.84 24.95 -37.23
CA ALA A 7 14.37 24.48 -35.94
C ALA A 7 14.59 25.61 -34.93
N SER A 8 13.52 26.20 -34.41
CA SER A 8 13.61 27.06 -33.23
C SER A 8 13.89 26.15 -32.03
N SER A 9 15.14 26.06 -31.59
CA SER A 9 15.44 25.52 -30.27
C SER A 9 15.01 26.59 -29.25
N ALA A 10 13.81 26.43 -28.69
CA ALA A 10 13.51 27.01 -27.40
C ALA A 10 14.42 26.28 -26.40
N GLU A 11 15.56 26.89 -26.10
CA GLU A 11 16.40 26.47 -24.97
C GLU A 11 15.59 26.75 -23.71
N ILE A 12 15.01 25.70 -23.11
CA ILE A 12 14.49 25.78 -21.75
C ILE A 12 15.72 25.92 -20.87
N VAL A 13 16.11 27.17 -20.61
CA VAL A 13 17.07 27.50 -19.57
C VAL A 13 16.40 27.10 -18.26
N ALA A 14 16.72 25.89 -17.78
CA ALA A 14 16.30 25.43 -16.46
C ALA A 14 16.79 26.47 -15.45
N SER A 15 15.85 27.17 -14.80
CA SER A 15 16.21 28.14 -13.76
C SER A 15 16.98 27.38 -12.68
N THR A 16 18.24 27.74 -12.53
CA THR A 16 19.11 27.25 -11.47
C THR A 16 18.41 27.43 -10.11
N ALA A 17 18.20 26.29 -9.43
CA ALA A 17 17.76 26.15 -8.04
C ALA A 17 16.26 26.02 -7.70
N ASN A 18 15.43 25.39 -8.55
CA ASN A 18 14.21 24.75 -8.03
C ASN A 18 14.58 23.48 -7.24
N ARG A 19 14.83 23.64 -5.94
CA ARG A 19 15.02 22.51 -5.03
C ARG A 19 13.65 21.88 -4.74
N LEU A 20 13.37 20.78 -5.42
CA LEU A 20 12.15 20.01 -5.20
C LEU A 20 12.26 19.23 -3.89
N ILE A 21 11.38 19.52 -2.93
CA ILE A 21 11.19 18.72 -1.72
C ILE A 21 9.93 17.90 -1.93
N ARG A 22 10.07 16.57 -2.04
CA ARG A 22 8.94 15.64 -2.19
C ARG A 22 8.58 15.08 -0.81
N ILE A 23 7.34 15.32 -0.38
CA ILE A 23 6.74 14.66 0.78
C ILE A 23 5.74 13.66 0.23
N ILE A 24 5.89 12.38 0.58
CA ILE A 24 4.98 11.31 0.18
C ILE A 24 4.21 10.91 1.44
N ASP A 25 2.89 10.99 1.37
CA ASP A 25 1.98 10.45 2.37
C ASP A 25 1.16 9.36 1.67
N SER A 26 1.25 8.13 2.16
CA SER A 26 0.60 6.95 1.58
C SER A 26 0.08 6.06 2.69
N GLU A 27 -1.21 5.73 2.66
CA GLU A 27 -1.75 4.68 3.53
C GLU A 27 -1.17 3.32 3.12
N ASN A 28 -0.91 2.44 4.09
CA ASN A 28 -0.46 1.08 3.77
C ASN A 28 -1.61 0.33 3.07
N PRO A 29 -1.44 -0.09 1.82
CA PRO A 29 -2.51 -0.69 1.03
C PRO A 29 -3.02 -2.00 1.64
N GLU A 30 -2.15 -2.80 2.26
CA GLU A 30 -2.52 -4.05 2.92
C GLU A 30 -3.51 -3.82 4.07
N ILE A 31 -3.35 -2.71 4.81
CA ILE A 31 -4.25 -2.33 5.91
C ILE A 31 -5.62 -1.92 5.36
N VAL A 32 -5.64 -1.09 4.32
CA VAL A 32 -6.87 -0.65 3.64
C VAL A 32 -7.65 -1.85 3.11
N PHE A 33 -6.97 -2.74 2.37
CA PHE A 33 -7.57 -3.97 1.83
C PHE A 33 -8.09 -4.89 2.92
N SER A 34 -7.30 -5.14 3.97
CA SER A 34 -7.71 -6.00 5.08
C SER A 34 -9.00 -5.52 5.72
N LYS A 35 -9.17 -4.20 5.89
CA LYS A 35 -10.38 -3.60 6.46
C LYS A 35 -11.59 -3.78 5.55
N LEU A 36 -11.46 -3.47 4.26
CA LEU A 36 -12.56 -3.60 3.29
C LEU A 36 -13.00 -5.06 3.15
N LEU A 37 -12.04 -5.98 3.06
CA LEU A 37 -12.33 -7.41 2.93
C LEU A 37 -13.02 -7.96 4.19
N ARG A 38 -12.58 -7.56 5.39
CA ARG A 38 -13.28 -7.92 6.64
C ARG A 38 -14.74 -7.47 6.63
N ASN A 39 -15.01 -6.24 6.19
CA ASN A 39 -16.38 -5.73 6.11
C ASN A 39 -17.23 -6.52 5.11
N TYR A 40 -16.68 -6.84 3.93
CA TYR A 40 -17.36 -7.65 2.93
C TYR A 40 -17.75 -9.03 3.46
N PHE A 41 -16.83 -9.74 4.11
CA PHE A 41 -17.12 -11.06 4.68
C PHE A 41 -18.15 -11.03 5.82
N VAL A 42 -18.22 -9.93 6.57
CA VAL A 42 -19.27 -9.69 7.57
C VAL A 42 -20.62 -9.45 6.88
N GLU A 43 -20.66 -8.63 5.84
CA GLU A 43 -21.87 -8.28 5.11
C GLU A 43 -22.52 -9.50 4.45
N ILE A 44 -21.73 -10.35 3.79
CA ILE A 44 -22.23 -11.60 3.19
C ILE A 44 -22.57 -12.67 4.24
N GLY A 45 -22.26 -12.43 5.51
CA GLY A 45 -22.55 -13.34 6.61
C GLY A 45 -21.78 -14.66 6.55
N PHE A 46 -20.51 -14.65 6.14
CA PHE A 46 -19.73 -15.88 5.93
C PHE A 46 -19.74 -16.82 7.14
N SER A 47 -19.46 -16.29 8.34
CA SER A 47 -19.44 -17.09 9.57
C SER A 47 -20.83 -17.62 9.96
N THR A 48 -21.91 -16.98 9.50
CA THR A 48 -23.28 -17.45 9.68
C THR A 48 -23.62 -18.57 8.71
N ALA A 49 -23.20 -18.44 7.44
CA ALA A 49 -23.43 -19.46 6.41
C ALA A 49 -22.55 -20.71 6.59
N TYR A 50 -21.33 -20.53 7.12
CA TYR A 50 -20.30 -21.58 7.26
C TYR A 50 -19.79 -21.69 8.71
N PRO A 51 -20.65 -22.03 9.68
CA PRO A 51 -20.30 -21.98 11.11
C PRO A 51 -19.15 -22.92 11.50
N ASN A 52 -18.96 -24.03 10.77
CA ASN A 52 -17.89 -24.98 11.02
C ASN A 52 -16.49 -24.47 10.65
N PHE A 53 -16.41 -23.36 9.92
CA PHE A 53 -15.15 -22.73 9.50
C PHE A 53 -14.89 -21.41 10.24
N GLY A 54 -15.78 -21.03 11.18
CA GLY A 54 -15.56 -19.89 12.08
C GLY A 54 -15.42 -18.54 11.36
N ASN A 55 -14.68 -17.63 11.99
CA ASN A 55 -14.36 -16.32 11.43
C ASN A 55 -13.09 -16.38 10.60
N LEU A 56 -13.11 -15.73 9.44
CA LEU A 56 -11.95 -15.66 8.57
C LEU A 56 -10.88 -14.72 9.16
N ASN A 57 -9.66 -15.20 9.30
CA ASN A 57 -8.53 -14.37 9.70
C ASN A 57 -7.96 -13.64 8.47
N ILE A 58 -7.95 -12.31 8.47
CA ILE A 58 -7.54 -11.50 7.31
C ILE A 58 -6.43 -10.54 7.71
N GLY A 59 -5.25 -10.62 7.12
CA GLY A 59 -4.16 -9.68 7.44
C GLY A 59 -3.00 -9.72 6.47
N SER A 60 -1.91 -9.03 6.80
CA SER A 60 -0.68 -9.03 6.01
C SER A 60 0.34 -10.08 6.45
N VAL A 61 0.15 -10.67 7.63
CA VAL A 61 1.05 -11.70 8.16
C VAL A 61 0.51 -13.09 7.84
N HIS A 62 1.39 -13.94 7.31
CA HIS A 62 1.06 -15.31 6.98
C HIS A 62 0.75 -16.13 8.25
N PRO A 63 -0.31 -16.96 8.30
CA PRO A 63 -0.68 -17.73 9.50
C PRO A 63 0.46 -18.62 10.02
N PHE A 64 1.27 -19.23 9.12
CA PHE A 64 2.44 -20.01 9.55
C PHE A 64 3.54 -19.20 10.22
N ILE A 65 3.69 -17.90 9.90
CA ILE A 65 4.64 -17.06 10.63
C ILE A 65 4.16 -16.89 12.07
N ILE A 66 2.85 -16.73 12.28
CA ILE A 66 2.24 -16.66 13.61
C ILE A 66 2.50 -17.96 14.38
N LEU A 67 2.30 -19.12 13.73
CA LEU A 67 2.54 -20.42 14.35
C LEU A 67 4.00 -20.67 14.67
N LEU A 68 4.92 -20.32 13.76
CA LEU A 68 6.37 -20.43 13.99
C LEU A 68 6.82 -19.52 15.14
N PHE A 69 6.26 -18.32 15.22
CA PHE A 69 6.57 -17.39 16.30
C PHE A 69 6.10 -17.93 17.65
N ALA A 70 4.90 -18.51 17.73
CA ALA A 70 4.41 -19.20 18.92
C ALA A 70 5.33 -20.37 19.32
N ASP A 71 5.82 -21.17 18.35
CA ASP A 71 6.77 -22.26 18.61
C ASP A 71 8.06 -21.75 19.25
N VAL A 72 8.67 -20.71 18.66
CA VAL A 72 9.92 -20.11 19.14
C VAL A 72 9.76 -19.52 20.55
N LEU A 73 8.58 -19.01 20.88
CA LEU A 73 8.25 -18.48 22.20
C LEU A 73 7.78 -19.54 23.21
N GLY A 74 7.59 -20.80 22.79
CA GLY A 74 7.04 -21.86 23.61
C GLY A 74 5.56 -21.64 23.98
N GLU A 75 4.83 -20.86 23.20
CA GLU A 75 3.40 -20.61 23.34
C GLU A 75 2.59 -21.71 22.65
N ALA A 76 1.36 -21.93 23.14
CA ALA A 76 0.46 -22.89 22.50
C ALA A 76 0.06 -22.39 21.09
N HIS A 77 0.05 -23.28 20.12
CA HIS A 77 -0.42 -22.97 18.77
C HIS A 77 -1.92 -22.69 18.77
N ASP A 78 -2.29 -21.45 18.45
CA ASP A 78 -3.67 -21.09 18.16
C ASP A 78 -4.03 -21.49 16.73
N LEU A 79 -4.81 -22.56 16.57
CA LEU A 79 -5.29 -23.03 15.27
C LEU A 79 -6.48 -22.21 14.75
N ASN A 80 -7.04 -21.28 15.55
CA ASN A 80 -8.09 -20.36 15.10
C ASN A 80 -7.57 -19.31 14.11
N VAL A 81 -6.29 -19.35 13.75
CA VAL A 81 -5.72 -18.57 12.64
C VAL A 81 -6.17 -19.07 11.26
N PHE A 82 -6.89 -20.21 11.18
CA PHE A 82 -7.49 -20.74 9.97
C PHE A 82 -9.02 -20.76 10.03
N PRO A 83 -9.73 -20.54 8.91
CA PRO A 83 -9.19 -20.18 7.60
C PRO A 83 -8.60 -18.75 7.61
N SER A 84 -7.65 -18.49 6.72
CA SER A 84 -7.00 -17.19 6.62
C SER A 84 -6.83 -16.68 5.20
N ILE A 85 -6.82 -15.36 5.07
CA ILE A 85 -6.38 -14.63 3.89
C ILE A 85 -5.19 -13.77 4.31
N THR A 86 -4.05 -13.99 3.67
CA THR A 86 -2.89 -13.12 3.76
C THR A 86 -2.78 -12.28 2.50
N ILE A 87 -2.71 -10.96 2.68
CA ILE A 87 -2.60 -9.98 1.60
C ILE A 87 -1.15 -9.51 1.56
N ALA A 88 -0.51 -9.60 0.40
CA ALA A 88 0.81 -9.05 0.17
C ALA A 88 0.78 -8.08 -1.00
N ASP A 89 1.34 -6.89 -0.81
CA ASP A 89 1.61 -5.97 -1.92
C ASP A 89 2.99 -6.26 -2.52
N SER A 90 3.01 -6.75 -3.75
CA SER A 90 4.22 -7.05 -4.50
C SER A 90 4.60 -5.97 -5.50
N SER A 91 4.01 -4.76 -5.39
CA SER A 91 4.43 -3.61 -6.19
C SER A 91 5.91 -3.30 -5.97
N GLN A 92 6.76 -3.68 -6.92
CA GLN A 92 8.21 -3.68 -6.76
C GLN A 92 8.92 -2.48 -7.41
N GLN A 93 8.20 -1.44 -7.82
CA GLN A 93 8.78 -0.29 -8.51
C GLN A 93 8.50 1.00 -7.76
N GLU A 94 9.47 1.91 -7.77
CA GLU A 94 9.29 3.31 -7.40
C GLU A 94 7.93 3.78 -7.93
N SER A 95 7.06 4.28 -7.03
CA SER A 95 5.71 4.77 -7.37
C SER A 95 5.77 5.58 -8.66
N ASN A 96 5.39 4.91 -9.75
CA ASN A 96 5.19 5.54 -11.04
C ASN A 96 3.82 6.16 -10.91
N LEU A 97 3.79 7.41 -10.44
CA LEU A 97 2.60 8.26 -10.44
C LEU A 97 2.03 8.21 -11.86
N THR A 98 0.98 7.42 -12.06
CA THR A 98 0.48 7.13 -13.41
C THR A 98 -0.48 8.21 -13.86
N LEU A 99 -1.34 8.67 -12.94
CA LEU A 99 -2.32 9.73 -13.17
C LEU A 99 -2.46 10.59 -11.91
N ALA A 100 -2.17 11.89 -12.04
CA ALA A 100 -2.58 12.85 -11.03
C ALA A 100 -4.10 13.02 -11.10
N ARG A 101 -4.80 12.63 -10.04
CA ARG A 101 -6.23 12.88 -9.83
C ARG A 101 -6.50 14.35 -9.53
N ASP A 102 -5.60 14.98 -8.78
CA ASP A 102 -5.68 16.39 -8.44
C ASP A 102 -4.29 17.00 -8.28
N ILE A 103 -4.17 18.27 -8.63
CA ILE A 103 -2.98 19.08 -8.44
C ILE A 103 -3.42 20.35 -7.74
N SER A 104 -2.98 20.51 -6.50
CA SER A 104 -3.17 21.75 -5.75
C SER A 104 -1.82 22.41 -5.50
N TYR A 105 -1.81 23.74 -5.51
CA TYR A 105 -0.63 24.50 -5.14
C TYR A 105 -0.78 24.94 -3.70
N LEU A 106 0.20 24.56 -2.88
CA LEU A 106 0.30 24.95 -1.49
C LEU A 106 1.34 26.05 -1.37
N VAL A 107 0.93 27.22 -0.89
CA VAL A 107 1.87 28.30 -0.59
C VAL A 107 2.24 28.19 0.88
N LEU A 108 3.46 27.76 1.14
CA LEU A 108 4.03 27.68 2.48
C LEU A 108 4.70 29.01 2.82
N THR A 109 4.30 29.55 3.97
CA THR A 109 4.87 30.76 4.56
C THR A 109 5.90 30.39 5.63
N GLY A 110 6.61 31.40 6.17
CA GLY A 110 7.51 31.19 7.31
C GLY A 110 6.80 30.61 8.55
N ALA A 111 5.51 30.89 8.73
CA ALA A 111 4.72 30.31 9.81
C ALA A 111 4.55 28.78 9.64
N ASP A 112 4.33 28.32 8.41
CA ASP A 112 4.18 26.89 8.09
C ASP A 112 5.52 26.15 8.24
N VAL A 113 6.62 26.76 7.84
CA VAL A 113 7.97 26.20 8.04
C VAL A 113 8.27 26.01 9.53
N GLN A 114 7.82 26.94 10.39
CA GLN A 114 7.98 26.77 11.83
C GLN A 114 7.14 25.61 12.39
N VAL A 115 5.96 25.35 11.83
CA VAL A 115 5.16 24.17 12.16
C VAL A 115 5.89 22.89 11.76
N LEU A 116 6.47 22.83 10.55
CA LEU A 116 7.26 21.69 10.08
C LEU A 116 8.46 21.42 10.97
N LYS A 117 9.18 22.46 11.39
CA LYS A 117 10.28 22.38 12.35
C LYS A 117 9.85 21.78 13.68
N ASN A 118 8.71 22.23 14.23
CA ASN A 118 8.16 21.68 15.46
C ASN A 118 7.78 20.19 15.33
N TYR A 119 7.25 19.76 14.17
CA TYR A 119 6.96 18.34 13.92
C TYR A 119 8.24 17.50 13.83
N ARG A 120 9.25 18.02 13.15
CA ARG A 120 10.58 17.40 13.09
C ARG A 120 11.21 17.24 14.48
N ASP A 121 11.26 18.33 15.26
CA ASP A 121 11.91 18.34 16.58
C ASP A 121 11.22 17.40 17.57
N ARG A 122 9.94 17.09 17.34
CA ARG A 122 9.15 16.10 18.10
C ARG A 122 9.25 14.68 17.55
N GLY A 123 10.07 14.43 16.52
CA GLY A 123 10.24 13.13 15.89
C GLY A 123 9.05 12.65 15.08
N LYS A 124 8.11 13.55 14.74
CA LYS A 124 6.90 13.22 13.97
C LYS A 124 7.08 13.33 12.45
N MET A 125 8.21 13.87 12.01
CA MET A 125 8.55 14.06 10.60
C MET A 125 10.05 13.85 10.41
N PHE A 126 10.42 13.15 9.34
CA PHE A 126 11.80 13.00 8.94
C PHE A 126 12.16 14.03 7.86
N ILE A 127 13.08 14.92 8.20
CA ILE A 127 13.67 15.90 7.27
C ILE A 127 15.11 16.17 7.71
N SER A 128 16.00 16.23 6.72
CA SER A 128 17.42 16.49 6.97
C SER A 128 17.64 17.93 7.46
N ASP A 129 18.71 18.17 8.23
CA ASP A 129 19.08 19.52 8.65
C ASP A 129 19.25 20.46 7.45
N VAL A 130 19.88 19.96 6.39
CA VAL A 130 20.07 20.71 5.13
C VAL A 130 18.72 21.10 4.51
N GLY A 131 17.75 20.17 4.51
CA GLY A 131 16.39 20.44 4.03
C GLY A 131 15.67 21.48 4.88
N MET A 132 15.78 21.39 6.20
CA MET A 132 15.14 22.34 7.12
C MET A 132 15.73 23.75 6.98
N THR A 133 17.06 23.88 6.98
CA THR A 133 17.73 25.18 6.75
C THR A 133 17.35 25.79 5.41
N ALA A 134 17.17 24.98 4.36
CA ALA A 134 16.75 25.47 3.06
C ALA A 134 15.32 26.03 3.09
N LEU A 135 14.40 25.40 3.82
CA LEU A 135 13.03 25.90 4.00
C LEU A 135 13.02 27.24 4.76
N GLU A 136 13.78 27.34 5.85
CA GLU A 136 13.92 28.58 6.63
C GLU A 136 14.50 29.71 5.79
N THR A 137 15.54 29.42 5.00
CA THR A 137 16.16 30.42 4.11
C THR A 137 15.19 30.89 3.02
N ALA A 138 14.41 29.98 2.41
CA ALA A 138 13.49 30.31 1.34
C ALA A 138 12.26 31.13 1.82
N THR A 139 11.98 31.10 3.12
CA THR A 139 10.87 31.85 3.73
C THR A 139 11.34 33.08 4.53
N ALA A 140 12.64 33.35 4.53
CA ALA A 140 13.20 34.58 5.11
C ALA A 140 12.68 35.83 4.37
N ASP A 141 12.63 36.96 5.09
CA ASP A 141 12.24 38.27 4.55
C ASP A 141 10.89 38.31 3.81
N GLY A 142 9.96 37.44 4.21
CA GLY A 142 8.62 37.36 3.59
C GLY A 142 8.55 36.52 2.32
N GLY A 143 9.59 35.75 2.01
CA GLY A 143 9.58 34.74 0.96
C GLY A 143 8.51 33.66 1.19
N THR A 144 8.02 33.08 0.11
CA THR A 144 7.05 31.98 0.14
C THR A 144 7.54 30.81 -0.69
N ILE A 145 7.31 29.59 -0.22
CA ILE A 145 7.57 28.38 -1.00
C ILE A 145 6.27 27.95 -1.65
N VAL A 146 6.28 27.76 -2.97
CA VAL A 146 5.16 27.16 -3.68
C VAL A 146 5.43 25.66 -3.79
N GLY A 147 4.75 24.88 -2.95
CA GLY A 147 4.66 23.44 -3.06
C GLY A 147 3.58 23.03 -4.05
N GLN A 148 3.80 21.90 -4.72
CA GLN A 148 2.78 21.24 -5.51
C GLN A 148 2.37 19.97 -4.75
N GLN A 149 1.10 19.90 -4.35
CA GLN A 149 0.51 18.66 -3.88
C GLN A 149 -0.05 17.93 -5.10
N VAL A 150 0.40 16.70 -5.30
CA VAL A 150 -0.12 15.81 -6.33
C VAL A 150 -0.83 14.67 -5.61
N ILE A 151 -2.13 14.56 -5.82
CA ILE A 151 -2.89 13.38 -5.44
C ILE A 151 -2.88 12.47 -6.65
N ALA A 152 -2.27 11.31 -6.54
CA ALA A 152 -2.18 10.34 -7.62
C ALA A 152 -2.67 8.97 -7.16
N THR A 153 -2.98 8.11 -8.12
CA THR A 153 -3.12 6.68 -7.86
C THR A 153 -1.78 5.99 -8.04
N ASP A 154 -1.53 5.01 -7.18
CA ASP A 154 -0.41 4.10 -7.31
C ASP A 154 -0.90 2.77 -7.88
N LEU A 155 -0.09 2.18 -8.76
CA LEU A 155 -0.35 0.87 -9.31
C LEU A 155 0.18 -0.20 -8.36
N HIS A 156 -0.71 -1.08 -7.93
CA HIS A 156 -0.38 -2.16 -7.03
C HIS A 156 -0.63 -3.52 -7.69
N THR A 157 0.21 -4.48 -7.34
CA THR A 157 0.00 -5.89 -7.63
C THR A 157 -0.17 -6.61 -6.30
N PHE A 158 -1.36 -7.17 -6.09
CA PHE A 158 -1.68 -7.84 -4.84
C PHE A 158 -1.71 -9.35 -5.01
N ASP A 159 -1.07 -10.02 -4.08
CA ASP A 159 -1.10 -11.46 -3.93
C ASP A 159 -1.94 -11.85 -2.71
N PHE A 160 -3.01 -12.61 -2.96
CA PHE A 160 -3.88 -13.14 -1.90
C PHE A 160 -3.55 -14.62 -1.65
N ASN A 161 -2.97 -14.90 -0.47
CA ASN A 161 -2.67 -16.25 -0.02
C ASN A 161 -3.78 -16.75 0.90
N ILE A 162 -4.54 -17.74 0.45
CA ILE A 162 -5.71 -18.25 1.17
C ILE A 162 -5.41 -19.63 1.73
N TRP A 163 -5.68 -19.80 3.02
CA TRP A 163 -5.38 -21.01 3.75
C TRP A 163 -6.60 -21.55 4.47
N SER A 164 -6.86 -22.84 4.27
CA SER A 164 -7.83 -23.62 5.01
C SER A 164 -7.41 -25.08 4.98
N ALA A 165 -7.77 -25.83 6.03
CA ALA A 165 -7.61 -27.29 6.04
C ALA A 165 -8.53 -27.97 4.99
N ASN A 166 -9.59 -27.29 4.55
CA ASN A 166 -10.55 -27.79 3.58
C ASN A 166 -10.37 -27.06 2.22
N LYS A 167 -10.08 -27.82 1.16
CA LYS A 167 -9.83 -27.30 -0.18
C LYS A 167 -11.06 -26.63 -0.82
N ASP A 168 -12.26 -27.12 -0.54
CA ASP A 168 -13.50 -26.54 -1.05
C ASP A 168 -13.73 -25.17 -0.42
N ILE A 169 -13.41 -25.02 0.86
CA ILE A 169 -13.43 -23.71 1.54
C ILE A 169 -12.35 -22.77 1.01
N THR A 170 -11.14 -23.25 0.76
CA THR A 170 -10.10 -22.42 0.11
C THR A 170 -10.59 -21.90 -1.24
N SER A 171 -11.23 -22.75 -2.05
CA SER A 171 -11.75 -22.39 -3.36
C SER A 171 -12.91 -21.39 -3.26
N LEU A 172 -13.83 -21.62 -2.31
CA LEU A 172 -14.94 -20.71 -2.03
C LEU A 172 -14.43 -19.33 -1.60
N ILE A 173 -13.50 -19.26 -0.65
CA ILE A 173 -12.94 -18.00 -0.17
C ILE A 173 -12.22 -17.28 -1.33
N PHE A 174 -11.52 -18.02 -2.19
CA PHE A 174 -10.89 -17.45 -3.37
C PHE A 174 -11.90 -16.79 -4.30
N ASP A 175 -13.00 -17.49 -4.61
CA ASP A 175 -14.05 -16.95 -5.48
C ASP A 175 -14.76 -15.74 -4.83
N MET A 176 -14.93 -15.76 -3.51
CA MET A 176 -15.46 -14.61 -2.75
C MET A 176 -14.52 -13.40 -2.76
N VAL A 177 -13.20 -13.61 -2.65
CA VAL A 177 -12.20 -12.54 -2.75
C VAL A 177 -12.20 -11.96 -4.17
N ASP A 178 -12.28 -12.79 -5.21
CA ASP A 178 -12.32 -12.27 -6.58
C ASP A 178 -13.61 -11.48 -6.87
N SER A 179 -14.75 -11.96 -6.35
CA SER A 179 -16.03 -11.23 -6.38
C SER A 179 -15.91 -9.87 -5.67
N PHE A 180 -15.36 -9.84 -4.46
CA PHE A 180 -15.09 -8.61 -3.71
C PHE A 180 -14.21 -7.64 -4.49
N LEU A 181 -13.09 -8.12 -5.06
CA LEU A 181 -12.18 -7.26 -5.81
C LEU A 181 -12.84 -6.66 -7.05
N THR A 182 -13.78 -7.40 -7.64
CA THR A 182 -14.54 -6.93 -8.80
C THR A 182 -15.61 -5.91 -8.40
N SER A 183 -16.29 -6.09 -7.26
CA SER A 183 -17.28 -5.13 -6.77
C SER A 183 -16.65 -3.85 -6.22
N GLU A 184 -15.50 -3.96 -5.55
CA GLU A 184 -14.83 -2.85 -4.86
C GLU A 184 -13.80 -2.11 -5.71
N ILE A 185 -13.61 -2.48 -6.98
CA ILE A 185 -12.55 -1.88 -7.82
C ILE A 185 -12.66 -0.35 -7.90
N GLY A 186 -13.88 0.18 -7.93
CA GLY A 186 -14.13 1.63 -7.92
C GLY A 186 -13.82 2.29 -6.57
N SER A 187 -14.14 1.61 -5.45
CA SER A 187 -13.81 2.12 -4.12
C SER A 187 -12.30 2.13 -3.88
N LEU A 188 -11.61 1.07 -4.31
CA LEU A 188 -10.15 0.96 -4.24
C LEU A 188 -9.45 2.05 -5.06
N HIS A 189 -9.89 2.28 -6.30
CA HIS A 189 -9.40 3.38 -7.13
C HIS A 189 -9.58 4.74 -6.44
N ASN A 190 -10.76 4.96 -5.84
CA ASN A 190 -11.04 6.19 -5.10
C ASN A 190 -10.18 6.35 -3.85
N SER A 191 -9.71 5.27 -3.25
CA SER A 191 -8.74 5.24 -2.16
C SER A 191 -7.27 5.38 -2.63
N GLY A 192 -7.02 5.58 -3.92
CA GLY A 192 -5.67 5.74 -4.45
C GLY A 192 -5.00 4.43 -4.89
N LEU A 193 -5.72 3.31 -4.82
CA LEU A 193 -5.19 1.97 -5.08
C LEU A 193 -5.69 1.46 -6.43
N ASP A 194 -4.85 1.51 -7.45
CA ASP A 194 -5.15 0.90 -8.74
C ASP A 194 -4.63 -0.55 -8.81
N VAL A 195 -5.56 -1.50 -8.91
CA VAL A 195 -5.22 -2.93 -9.00
C VAL A 195 -4.81 -3.26 -10.44
N GLN A 196 -3.50 -3.41 -10.68
CA GLN A 196 -2.96 -3.71 -12.01
C GLN A 196 -3.18 -5.17 -12.40
N SER A 197 -2.97 -6.07 -11.45
CA SER A 197 -3.21 -7.49 -11.62
C SER A 197 -3.60 -8.14 -10.30
N LYS A 198 -4.42 -9.19 -10.39
CA LYS A 198 -4.81 -10.02 -9.26
C LYS A 198 -3.99 -11.31 -9.32
N GLY A 199 -3.06 -11.48 -8.39
CA GLY A 199 -2.30 -12.70 -8.20
C GLY A 199 -2.90 -13.53 -7.08
N GLY A 200 -2.96 -14.84 -7.27
CA GLY A 200 -3.42 -15.76 -6.22
C GLY A 200 -3.17 -17.19 -6.64
N ARG A 201 -2.48 -17.95 -5.79
CA ARG A 201 -2.23 -19.37 -6.06
C ARG A 201 -3.39 -20.17 -5.48
N ARG A 202 -4.19 -20.79 -6.37
CA ARG A 202 -5.15 -21.84 -5.99
C ARG A 202 -4.47 -23.14 -5.52
N THR A 203 -3.15 -23.25 -5.72
CA THR A 203 -2.40 -24.47 -5.46
C THR A 203 -1.86 -24.49 -4.04
N GLY A 204 -2.43 -25.37 -3.23
CA GLY A 204 -1.85 -25.84 -1.98
C GLY A 204 -0.59 -26.69 -2.17
N ASP A 205 0.28 -26.38 -3.15
CA ASP A 205 1.51 -27.14 -3.40
C ASP A 205 2.60 -26.84 -2.37
N VAL A 206 2.56 -25.66 -1.75
CA VAL A 206 3.38 -25.34 -0.56
C VAL A 206 2.95 -26.21 0.64
N ASN A 207 1.71 -26.70 0.67
CA ASN A 207 1.11 -27.42 1.80
C ASN A 207 1.74 -28.81 1.98
N LEU A 208 2.16 -29.44 0.90
CA LEU A 208 2.81 -30.76 0.92
C LEU A 208 4.25 -30.69 1.42
N GLU A 209 4.94 -29.57 1.21
CA GLU A 209 6.30 -29.36 1.70
C GLU A 209 6.30 -28.81 3.13
N PHE A 210 5.46 -27.83 3.46
CA PHE A 210 5.40 -27.27 4.83
C PHE A 210 4.78 -28.22 5.85
N GLY A 211 3.78 -29.03 5.48
CA GLY A 211 3.25 -30.07 6.36
C GLY A 211 4.31 -31.11 6.76
N LYS A 212 5.20 -31.47 5.82
CA LYS A 212 6.37 -32.34 6.09
C LYS A 212 7.44 -31.65 6.92
N ILE A 213 7.56 -30.32 6.81
CA ILE A 213 8.49 -29.52 7.62
C ILE A 213 8.00 -29.38 9.07
N LEU A 214 6.70 -29.18 9.30
CA LEU A 214 6.13 -28.98 10.64
C LEU A 214 5.83 -30.28 11.39
N TYR A 215 5.42 -31.35 10.69
CA TYR A 215 5.00 -32.60 11.33
C TYR A 215 5.95 -33.78 11.08
N GLY A 216 7.04 -33.58 10.33
CA GLY A 216 7.92 -34.65 9.88
C GLY A 216 7.31 -35.48 8.75
N ALA A 217 8.17 -36.10 7.95
CA ALA A 217 7.76 -37.00 6.86
C ALA A 217 7.19 -38.33 7.36
#